data_AF-A0A8J4XGE9-F1
#
_entry.id   AF-A0A8J4XGE9-F1
#
_cell.length_a   1.000
_cell.length_b   1.000
_cell.length_c   1.000
_cell.angle_alpha   90.00
_cell.angle_beta   90.00
_cell.angle_gamma   90.00
#
_symmetry.space_group_name_H-M   'P 1'
#
loop_
_entity.id
_entity.type
_entity.pdbx_description
1 polymer ?
#
loop_
_entity_poly.entity_id
_entity_poly.type
_entity_poly.pdbx_seq_one_letter_code
_entity_poly.pdbx_strand_id
1 'polypeptide(L)'
;MASLSLWVSVSLFFGFLPFVSAQYEKYSFRSFPRHELMPLDAAYRHALDQYTTEKWPETVEYMEVSLRLYRLLRDSEAFCNLNCSSARLDTEERFSDFPELRAFGNVMKRAQCLKRCKQGLPAFRQTLPSRETLDEFERREPYRYLQFAYFKSNNVAKAVSAAHTFLVKHPDDEMMQRNMNYYQSIPGADEHIKDLETKSYETLFVRAVRAYNGDNYRTSVSDMELALQDFLKTYDECIAASEGSREIKDFKDFYPSIADHYTEVLERKVRCESDLTPVVGGYVVEKFVATMYHYLQFAYYKLNDLKNAVPCVASYMLFDPDDKVMKNNVDYYQYHKKKLGLDDEDFLPRTEAIRYHNQTRIQLKMFKFAKENLIQDDEGEVLEFLDEYLDAEE
;
A
#
# COMPACT_ATOMS: atom_id res chain seq x y z
N MET A 1 -3.60 -64.38 -26.14
CA MET A 1 -4.16 -63.04 -26.44
C MET A 1 -4.30 -62.30 -25.12
N ALA A 2 -3.33 -61.46 -24.79
CA ALA A 2 -3.35 -60.59 -23.61
C ALA A 2 -2.93 -59.20 -24.08
N SER A 3 -3.89 -58.28 -24.06
CA SER A 3 -3.75 -56.88 -24.48
C SER A 3 -3.33 -56.03 -23.28
N LEU A 4 -2.12 -55.46 -23.32
CA LEU A 4 -1.69 -54.41 -22.40
C LEU A 4 -2.25 -53.06 -22.85
N SER A 5 -2.94 -52.37 -21.95
CA SER A 5 -3.40 -50.99 -22.11
C SER A 5 -2.35 -50.01 -21.55
N LEU A 6 -1.82 -49.15 -22.41
CA LEU A 6 -0.97 -48.02 -22.02
C LEU A 6 -1.85 -46.84 -21.57
N TRP A 7 -1.69 -46.40 -20.33
CA TRP A 7 -2.23 -45.14 -19.83
C TRP A 7 -1.24 -44.02 -20.17
N VAL A 8 -1.67 -43.04 -20.98
CA VAL A 8 -0.92 -41.81 -21.25
C VAL A 8 -1.38 -40.75 -20.26
N SER A 9 -0.55 -40.45 -19.26
CA SER A 9 -0.75 -39.33 -18.34
C SER A 9 -0.42 -38.02 -19.07
N VAL A 10 -1.44 -37.18 -19.29
CA VAL A 10 -1.28 -35.81 -19.80
C VAL A 10 -0.90 -34.92 -18.62
N SER A 11 0.39 -34.57 -18.52
CA SER A 11 0.86 -33.56 -17.58
C SER A 11 0.48 -32.16 -18.09
N LEU A 12 -0.49 -31.53 -17.42
CA LEU A 12 -0.81 -30.11 -17.55
C LEU A 12 0.37 -29.27 -17.04
N PHE A 13 1.17 -28.73 -17.96
CA PHE A 13 2.11 -27.66 -17.67
C PHE A 13 1.30 -26.38 -17.38
N PHE A 14 1.11 -26.07 -16.09
CA PHE A 14 0.78 -24.72 -15.66
C PHE A 14 1.97 -23.82 -15.98
N GLY A 15 1.87 -23.05 -17.06
CA GLY A 15 2.81 -21.97 -17.34
C GLY A 15 2.72 -20.95 -16.21
N PHE A 16 3.80 -20.83 -15.42
CA PHE A 16 3.97 -19.70 -14.52
C PHE A 16 4.00 -18.42 -15.36
N LEU A 17 2.94 -17.61 -15.26
CA LEU A 17 3.01 -16.23 -15.71
C LEU A 17 4.14 -15.56 -14.91
N PRO A 18 5.10 -14.88 -15.57
CA PRO A 18 6.11 -14.14 -14.85
C PRO A 18 5.39 -13.03 -14.09
N PHE A 19 5.41 -13.10 -12.76
CA PHE A 19 5.08 -11.94 -11.93
C PHE A 19 6.01 -10.82 -12.37
N VAL A 20 5.43 -9.70 -12.83
CA VAL A 20 6.19 -8.50 -13.13
C VAL A 20 6.65 -7.95 -11.79
N SER A 21 7.86 -8.33 -11.40
CA SER A 21 8.52 -7.77 -10.22
C SER A 21 9.08 -6.40 -10.58
N ALA A 22 8.89 -5.41 -9.69
CA ALA A 22 9.53 -4.11 -9.81
C ALA A 22 11.06 -4.26 -9.90
N GLN A 23 11.77 -3.29 -10.50
CA GLN A 23 13.19 -3.43 -10.88
C GLN A 23 14.12 -3.80 -9.72
N TYR A 24 13.73 -3.47 -8.48
CA TYR A 24 14.53 -3.69 -7.27
C TYR A 24 13.94 -4.77 -6.35
N GLU A 25 12.94 -5.53 -6.78
CA GLU A 25 12.33 -6.65 -6.02
C GLU A 25 13.13 -7.96 -6.12
N LYS A 26 14.31 -7.95 -6.75
CA LYS A 26 15.17 -9.14 -6.87
C LYS A 26 15.95 -9.41 -5.57
N TYR A 27 15.25 -9.52 -4.44
CA TYR A 27 15.82 -10.01 -3.19
C TYR A 27 14.76 -10.76 -2.37
N SER A 28 15.21 -11.63 -1.48
CA SER A 28 14.36 -12.22 -0.44
C SER A 28 14.71 -11.54 0.86
N PHE A 29 13.72 -10.99 1.58
CA PHE A 29 13.96 -10.33 2.87
C PHE A 29 14.56 -11.29 3.92
N ARG A 30 14.44 -12.62 3.72
CA ARG A 30 15.11 -13.64 4.56
C ARG A 30 16.57 -13.89 4.15
N SER A 31 16.94 -13.61 2.90
CA SER A 31 18.24 -13.90 2.31
C SER A 31 18.75 -12.72 1.49
N PHE A 32 18.81 -11.55 2.11
CA PHE A 32 19.36 -10.34 1.51
C PHE A 32 20.88 -10.50 1.28
N PRO A 33 21.43 -9.99 0.16
CA PRO A 33 22.86 -10.08 -0.10
C PRO A 33 23.70 -9.45 1.02
N ARG A 34 24.53 -10.24 1.69
CA ARG A 34 25.28 -9.78 2.89
C ARG A 34 26.22 -8.61 2.60
N HIS A 35 26.76 -8.52 1.39
CA HIS A 35 27.68 -7.45 0.99
C HIS A 35 26.97 -6.11 0.75
N GLU A 36 25.66 -6.12 0.50
CA GLU A 36 24.83 -4.92 0.34
C GLU A 36 24.18 -4.48 1.65
N LEU A 37 24.23 -5.32 2.69
CA LEU A 37 23.55 -5.03 3.96
C LEU A 37 24.31 -3.99 4.76
N MET A 38 23.75 -2.78 4.85
CA MET A 38 24.28 -1.67 5.63
C MET A 38 23.14 -0.73 6.08
N PRO A 39 23.39 0.24 6.97
CA PRO A 39 22.38 1.24 7.31
C PRO A 39 21.91 2.03 6.08
N LEU A 40 20.59 2.18 5.94
CA LEU A 40 19.97 2.92 4.83
C LEU A 40 20.52 4.35 4.72
N ASP A 41 20.58 5.07 5.84
CA ASP A 41 21.13 6.44 5.90
C ASP A 41 22.58 6.50 5.41
N ALA A 42 23.40 5.49 5.72
CA ALA A 42 24.79 5.45 5.31
C ALA A 42 24.90 5.23 3.80
N ALA A 43 24.15 4.26 3.26
CA ALA A 43 24.12 3.99 1.83
C ALA A 43 23.66 5.22 1.03
N TYR A 44 22.57 5.84 1.48
CA TYR A 44 21.98 6.97 0.79
C TYR A 44 22.85 8.23 0.87
N ARG A 45 23.36 8.59 2.06
CA ARG A 45 24.29 9.71 2.21
C ARG A 45 25.54 9.53 1.35
N HIS A 46 26.10 8.32 1.32
CA HIS A 46 27.26 8.03 0.48
C HIS A 46 26.94 8.22 -1.01
N ALA A 47 25.75 7.79 -1.47
CA ALA A 47 25.32 8.00 -2.85
C ALA A 47 25.23 9.50 -3.19
N LEU A 48 24.71 10.33 -2.29
CA LEU A 48 24.65 11.78 -2.45
C LEU A 48 26.04 12.43 -2.46
N ASP A 49 26.95 12.00 -1.60
CA ASP A 49 28.34 12.47 -1.61
C ASP A 49 29.05 12.13 -2.95
N GLN A 50 28.82 10.93 -3.49
CA GLN A 50 29.35 10.57 -4.82
C GLN A 50 28.69 11.37 -5.94
N TYR A 51 27.39 11.69 -5.82
CA TYR A 51 26.68 12.54 -6.78
C TYR A 51 27.29 13.94 -6.83
N THR A 52 27.57 14.56 -5.68
CA THR A 52 28.17 15.91 -5.61
C THR A 52 29.60 15.96 -6.15
N THR A 53 30.31 14.84 -6.11
CA THR A 53 31.68 14.69 -6.67
C THR A 53 31.69 14.14 -8.10
N GLU A 54 30.53 14.06 -8.75
CA GLU A 54 30.35 13.60 -10.14
C GLU A 54 30.84 12.17 -10.42
N LYS A 55 30.85 11.31 -9.39
CA LYS A 55 31.17 9.88 -9.52
C LYS A 55 29.91 9.08 -9.83
N TRP A 56 29.52 9.11 -11.11
CA TRP A 56 28.24 8.57 -11.58
C TRP A 56 28.06 7.06 -11.36
N PRO A 57 29.05 6.18 -11.65
CA PRO A 57 28.90 4.74 -11.42
C PRO A 57 28.64 4.40 -9.95
N GLU A 58 29.39 5.01 -9.03
CA GLU A 58 29.27 4.79 -7.60
C GLU A 58 27.96 5.38 -7.05
N THR A 59 27.55 6.54 -7.56
CA THR A 59 26.23 7.13 -7.26
C THR A 59 25.12 6.15 -7.61
N VAL A 60 25.15 5.58 -8.82
CA VAL A 60 24.16 4.60 -9.27
C VAL A 60 24.16 3.38 -8.36
N GLU A 61 25.33 2.81 -8.07
CA GLU A 61 25.45 1.61 -7.24
C GLU A 61 24.82 1.82 -5.86
N TYR A 62 25.23 2.85 -5.12
CA TYR A 62 24.76 3.08 -3.77
C TYR A 62 23.31 3.55 -3.70
N MET A 63 22.83 4.27 -4.73
CA MET A 63 21.42 4.66 -4.82
C MET A 63 20.51 3.47 -5.14
N GLU A 64 20.94 2.53 -5.98
CA GLU A 64 20.20 1.29 -6.20
C GLU A 64 20.23 0.39 -4.94
N VAL A 65 21.34 0.35 -4.20
CA VAL A 65 21.44 -0.37 -2.92
C VAL A 65 20.52 0.25 -1.86
N SER A 66 20.49 1.58 -1.74
CA SER A 66 19.63 2.26 -0.78
C SER A 66 18.15 2.00 -1.07
N LEU A 67 17.72 1.99 -2.35
CA LEU A 67 16.37 1.60 -2.76
C LEU A 67 16.02 0.15 -2.39
N ARG A 68 16.98 -0.78 -2.43
CA ARG A 68 16.78 -2.16 -1.97
C ARG A 68 16.70 -2.26 -0.45
N LEU A 69 17.55 -1.52 0.27
CA LEU A 69 17.55 -1.47 1.74
C LEU A 69 16.25 -0.87 2.30
N TYR A 70 15.72 0.18 1.66
CA TYR A 70 14.44 0.77 2.01
C TYR A 70 13.29 -0.22 1.87
N ARG A 71 13.20 -0.91 0.73
CA ARG A 71 12.19 -1.97 0.55
C ARG A 71 12.38 -3.11 1.55
N LEU A 72 13.61 -3.55 1.79
CA LEU A 72 13.92 -4.60 2.76
C LEU A 72 13.36 -4.26 4.16
N LEU A 73 13.52 -3.01 4.58
CA LEU A 73 12.96 -2.51 5.84
C LEU A 73 11.43 -2.57 5.83
N ARG A 74 10.79 -1.98 4.81
CA ARG A 74 9.32 -1.92 4.68
C ARG A 74 8.69 -3.32 4.65
N ASP A 75 9.23 -4.23 3.86
CA ASP A 75 8.76 -5.61 3.76
C ASP A 75 8.92 -6.35 5.10
N SER A 76 10.03 -6.13 5.80
CA SER A 76 10.30 -6.75 7.09
C SER A 76 9.34 -6.22 8.18
N GLU A 77 9.00 -4.93 8.13
CA GLU A 77 7.99 -4.33 9.01
C GLU A 77 6.60 -4.88 8.74
N ALA A 78 6.15 -4.89 7.48
CA ALA A 78 4.87 -5.46 7.08
C ALA A 78 4.76 -6.93 7.52
N PHE A 79 5.80 -7.75 7.23
CA PHE A 79 5.84 -9.16 7.59
C PHE A 79 5.66 -9.39 9.10
N CYS A 80 6.41 -8.65 9.94
CA CYS A 80 6.30 -8.82 11.38
C CYS A 80 4.98 -8.29 11.94
N ASN A 81 4.50 -7.14 11.47
CA ASN A 81 3.26 -6.54 11.97
C ASN A 81 2.01 -7.34 11.59
N LEU A 82 1.99 -7.96 10.40
CA LEU A 82 0.93 -8.88 9.97
C LEU A 82 0.94 -10.17 10.81
N ASN A 83 2.10 -10.82 10.95
CA ASN A 83 2.20 -12.08 11.71
C ASN A 83 1.92 -11.93 13.21
N CYS A 84 2.13 -10.73 13.76
CA CYS A 84 1.84 -10.42 15.15
C CYS A 84 0.49 -9.71 15.35
N SER A 85 -0.32 -9.50 14.30
CA SER A 85 -1.58 -8.75 14.38
C SER A 85 -2.62 -9.36 15.34
N SER A 86 -2.66 -10.70 15.40
CA SER A 86 -3.55 -11.48 16.26
C SER A 86 -2.93 -11.88 17.60
N ALA A 87 -1.71 -11.44 17.92
CA ALA A 87 -1.08 -11.74 19.21
C ALA A 87 -1.88 -11.09 20.36
N ARG A 88 -2.45 -11.92 21.23
CA ARG A 88 -3.25 -11.54 22.40
C ARG A 88 -2.78 -12.30 23.63
N LEU A 89 -3.07 -11.77 24.82
CA LEU A 89 -2.77 -12.46 26.07
C LEU A 89 -3.56 -13.77 26.15
N ASP A 90 -2.88 -14.86 26.53
CA ASP A 90 -3.53 -16.16 26.70
C ASP A 90 -4.58 -16.16 27.84
N THR A 91 -4.53 -15.15 28.72
CA THR A 91 -5.45 -14.96 29.84
C THR A 91 -6.29 -13.68 29.72
N GLU A 92 -6.58 -13.21 28.51
CA GLU A 92 -7.35 -11.97 28.24
C GLU A 92 -8.70 -11.93 28.97
N GLU A 93 -9.35 -13.08 29.12
CA GLU A 93 -10.63 -13.24 29.80
C GLU A 93 -10.55 -12.87 31.29
N ARG A 94 -9.40 -13.08 31.95
CA ARG A 94 -9.20 -12.74 33.38
C ARG A 94 -9.23 -11.23 33.64
N PHE A 95 -9.14 -10.43 32.59
CA PHE A 95 -9.18 -8.97 32.65
C PHE A 95 -10.53 -8.41 32.17
N SER A 96 -11.61 -9.20 32.20
CA SER A 96 -12.96 -8.73 31.81
C SER A 96 -13.40 -7.49 32.55
N ASP A 97 -13.09 -7.45 33.84
CA ASP A 97 -13.50 -6.38 34.74
C ASP A 97 -12.51 -5.21 34.74
N PHE A 98 -11.39 -5.33 34.01
CA PHE A 98 -10.30 -4.36 33.95
C PHE A 98 -9.92 -4.03 32.49
N PRO A 99 -10.73 -3.22 31.78
CA PRO A 99 -10.55 -2.93 30.36
C PRO A 99 -9.16 -2.35 30.01
N GLU A 100 -8.62 -1.49 30.88
CA GLU A 100 -7.30 -0.89 30.69
C GLU A 100 -6.18 -1.94 30.73
N LEU A 101 -6.18 -2.79 31.76
CA LEU A 101 -5.21 -3.89 31.89
C LEU A 101 -5.31 -4.88 30.74
N ARG A 102 -6.53 -5.15 30.25
CA ARG A 102 -6.76 -5.95 29.05
C ARG A 102 -6.11 -5.31 27.81
N ALA A 103 -6.38 -4.03 27.57
CA ALA A 103 -5.87 -3.32 26.40
C ALA A 103 -4.33 -3.25 26.40
N PHE A 104 -3.72 -2.75 27.47
CA PHE A 104 -2.26 -2.66 27.56
C PHE A 104 -1.57 -4.01 27.67
N GLY A 105 -2.22 -5.00 28.29
CA GLY A 105 -1.80 -6.39 28.27
C GLY A 105 -1.63 -6.94 26.84
N ASN A 106 -2.62 -6.70 25.98
CA ASN A 106 -2.55 -7.09 24.57
C ASN A 106 -1.46 -6.31 23.80
N VAL A 107 -1.26 -5.02 24.11
CA VAL A 107 -0.14 -4.23 23.54
C VAL A 107 1.21 -4.86 23.91
N MET A 108 1.41 -5.23 25.19
CA MET A 108 2.65 -5.88 25.65
C MET A 108 2.89 -7.23 24.97
N LYS A 109 1.85 -8.05 24.82
CA LYS A 109 1.96 -9.33 24.10
C LYS A 109 2.33 -9.12 22.63
N ARG A 110 1.69 -8.16 21.95
CA ARG A 110 2.02 -7.84 20.56
C ARG A 110 3.46 -7.33 20.43
N ALA A 111 3.91 -6.46 21.34
CA ALA A 111 5.28 -5.98 21.40
C ALA A 111 6.30 -7.12 21.61
N GLN A 112 5.99 -8.10 22.47
CA GLN A 112 6.82 -9.29 22.66
C GLN A 112 6.95 -10.11 21.36
N CYS A 113 5.83 -10.33 20.65
CA CYS A 113 5.84 -11.00 19.35
C CYS A 113 6.71 -10.26 18.34
N LEU A 114 6.53 -8.94 18.24
CA LEU A 114 7.31 -8.10 17.32
C LEU A 114 8.80 -8.13 17.64
N LYS A 115 9.18 -8.03 18.93
CA LYS A 115 10.58 -8.14 19.35
C LYS A 115 11.22 -9.43 18.86
N ARG A 116 10.54 -10.57 19.03
CA ARG A 116 11.02 -11.87 18.57
C ARG A 116 11.10 -11.96 17.04
N CYS A 117 10.09 -11.44 16.34
CA CYS A 117 10.07 -11.45 14.87
C CYS A 117 11.22 -10.60 14.30
N LYS A 118 11.37 -9.36 14.78
CA LYS A 118 12.37 -8.41 14.28
C LYS A 118 13.81 -8.91 14.51
N GLN A 119 14.09 -9.58 15.64
CA GLN A 119 15.39 -10.21 15.90
C GLN A 119 15.82 -11.22 14.81
N GLY A 120 14.86 -11.85 14.13
CA GLY A 120 15.12 -12.86 13.10
C GLY A 120 15.51 -12.29 11.73
N LEU A 121 15.30 -10.99 11.47
CA LEU A 121 15.37 -10.42 10.13
C LEU A 121 16.62 -9.52 9.93
N PRO A 122 17.27 -9.57 8.75
CA PRO A 122 18.47 -8.77 8.46
C PRO A 122 18.26 -7.26 8.57
N ALA A 123 17.07 -6.77 8.20
CA ALA A 123 16.74 -5.34 8.21
C ALA A 123 16.97 -4.69 9.59
N PHE A 124 16.58 -5.39 10.65
CA PHE A 124 16.65 -4.88 12.03
C PHE A 124 17.99 -5.15 12.73
N ARG A 125 18.99 -5.65 12.00
CA ARG A 125 20.38 -5.72 12.48
C ARG A 125 21.15 -4.42 12.23
N GLN A 126 20.61 -3.57 11.36
CA GLN A 126 21.17 -2.26 11.04
C GLN A 126 20.55 -1.18 11.92
N THR A 127 21.22 -0.03 12.00
CA THR A 127 20.61 1.16 12.62
C THR A 127 19.40 1.60 11.81
N LEU A 128 18.32 1.96 12.51
CA LEU A 128 17.11 2.45 11.88
C LEU A 128 17.39 3.78 11.16
N PRO A 129 16.80 4.02 9.98
CA PRO A 129 16.96 5.26 9.25
C PRO A 129 16.29 6.44 9.96
N SER A 130 16.76 7.64 9.66
CA SER A 130 16.11 8.87 10.06
C SER A 130 14.73 9.02 9.42
N ARG A 131 13.85 9.82 10.05
CA ARG A 131 12.54 10.15 9.48
C ARG A 131 12.68 10.90 8.15
N GLU A 132 13.64 11.81 8.05
CA GLU A 132 13.92 12.57 6.83
C GLU A 132 14.26 11.65 5.66
N THR A 133 15.14 10.66 5.88
CA THR A 133 15.45 9.65 4.87
C THR A 133 14.20 8.87 4.46
N LEU A 134 13.38 8.42 5.40
CA LEU A 134 12.15 7.70 5.06
C LEU A 134 11.19 8.56 4.22
N ASP A 135 11.00 9.82 4.61
CA ASP A 135 10.14 10.78 3.91
C ASP A 135 10.63 11.02 2.46
N GLU A 136 11.95 11.10 2.23
CA GLU A 136 12.52 11.24 0.88
C GLU A 136 12.27 10.01 0.00
N PHE A 137 12.38 8.79 0.57
CA PHE A 137 12.10 7.55 -0.16
C PHE A 137 10.60 7.39 -0.46
N GLU A 138 9.73 7.75 0.48
CA GLU A 138 8.27 7.80 0.26
C GLU A 138 7.88 8.78 -0.84
N ARG A 139 8.64 9.88 -0.98
CA ARG A 139 8.50 10.89 -2.06
C ARG A 139 9.24 10.53 -3.34
N ARG A 140 9.90 9.37 -3.42
CA ARG A 140 10.68 8.94 -4.60
C ARG A 140 11.86 9.87 -4.96
N GLU A 141 12.37 10.65 -4.02
CA GLU A 141 13.54 11.53 -4.23
C GLU A 141 14.80 10.81 -4.77
N PRO A 142 15.13 9.56 -4.37
CA PRO A 142 16.26 8.85 -4.95
C PRO A 142 16.25 8.80 -6.49
N TYR A 143 15.06 8.75 -7.11
CA TYR A 143 14.92 8.71 -8.56
C TYR A 143 15.30 10.03 -9.25
N ARG A 144 15.18 11.16 -8.55
CA ARG A 144 15.59 12.49 -9.04
C ARG A 144 17.09 12.55 -9.33
N TYR A 145 17.88 11.95 -8.45
CA TYR A 145 19.34 11.84 -8.59
C TYR A 145 19.71 10.72 -9.55
N LEU A 146 19.04 9.57 -9.42
CA LEU A 146 19.35 8.37 -10.17
C LEU A 146 19.16 8.56 -11.69
N GLN A 147 18.13 9.29 -12.12
CA GLN A 147 17.92 9.58 -13.55
C GLN A 147 19.11 10.30 -14.18
N PHE A 148 19.68 11.29 -13.47
CA PHE A 148 20.81 12.06 -13.99
C PHE A 148 22.09 11.23 -13.97
N ALA A 149 22.32 10.48 -12.89
CA ALA A 149 23.48 9.59 -12.78
C ALA A 149 23.47 8.51 -13.87
N TYR A 150 22.31 7.92 -14.19
CA TYR A 150 22.17 7.00 -15.32
C TYR A 150 22.45 7.67 -16.66
N PHE A 151 21.92 8.88 -16.89
CA PHE A 151 22.17 9.62 -18.11
C PHE A 151 23.67 9.91 -18.30
N LYS A 152 24.35 10.38 -17.24
CA LYS A 152 25.80 10.61 -17.24
C LYS A 152 26.63 9.34 -17.40
N SER A 153 26.09 8.19 -17.00
CA SER A 153 26.68 6.87 -17.22
C SER A 153 26.30 6.24 -18.56
N ASN A 154 25.75 7.03 -19.49
CA ASN A 154 25.31 6.60 -20.82
C ASN A 154 24.24 5.49 -20.82
N ASN A 155 23.40 5.45 -19.78
CA ASN A 155 22.28 4.51 -19.64
C ASN A 155 20.94 5.24 -19.78
N VAL A 156 20.63 5.69 -21.00
CA VAL A 156 19.41 6.46 -21.30
C VAL A 156 18.14 5.69 -20.94
N ALA A 157 18.10 4.38 -21.19
CA ALA A 157 16.95 3.55 -20.87
C ALA A 157 16.57 3.62 -19.38
N LYS A 158 17.54 3.43 -18.48
CA LYS A 158 17.28 3.54 -17.04
C LYS A 158 17.04 4.99 -16.61
N ALA A 159 17.65 5.98 -17.26
CA ALA A 159 17.40 7.40 -17.01
C ALA A 159 15.94 7.78 -17.26
N VAL A 160 15.38 7.37 -18.40
CA VAL A 160 13.96 7.57 -18.76
C VAL A 160 13.04 6.94 -17.71
N SER A 161 13.28 5.68 -17.34
CA SER A 161 12.44 5.01 -16.34
C SER A 161 12.52 5.69 -14.96
N ALA A 162 13.71 6.12 -14.53
CA ALA A 162 13.87 6.82 -13.26
C ALA A 162 13.19 8.20 -13.27
N ALA A 163 13.33 8.97 -14.37
CA ALA A 163 12.65 10.26 -14.53
C ALA A 163 11.13 10.10 -14.50
N HIS A 164 10.59 9.12 -15.24
CA HIS A 164 9.16 8.80 -15.20
C HIS A 164 8.69 8.41 -13.79
N THR A 165 9.45 7.56 -13.10
CA THR A 165 9.14 7.11 -11.73
C THR A 165 9.02 8.27 -10.75
N PHE A 166 9.87 9.29 -10.88
CA PHE A 166 9.79 10.52 -10.10
C PHE A 166 8.56 11.35 -10.46
N LEU A 167 8.32 11.59 -11.76
CA LEU A 167 7.20 12.40 -12.26
C LEU A 167 5.82 11.84 -11.90
N VAL A 168 5.69 10.53 -11.67
CA VAL A 168 4.44 9.93 -11.18
C VAL A 168 3.98 10.54 -9.85
N LYS A 169 4.91 10.90 -8.94
CA LYS A 169 4.59 11.58 -7.67
C LYS A 169 4.74 13.10 -7.74
N HIS A 170 5.52 13.61 -8.69
CA HIS A 170 5.80 15.04 -8.86
C HIS A 170 5.47 15.50 -10.28
N PRO A 171 4.19 15.46 -10.69
CA PRO A 171 3.80 15.75 -12.07
C PRO A 171 4.16 17.19 -12.48
N ASP A 172 4.22 18.11 -11.53
CA ASP A 172 4.46 19.54 -11.76
C ASP A 172 5.94 19.96 -11.63
N ASP A 173 6.88 19.03 -11.46
CA ASP A 173 8.31 19.37 -11.37
C ASP A 173 8.88 19.81 -12.72
N GLU A 174 9.01 21.12 -12.91
CA GLU A 174 9.46 21.71 -14.19
C GLU A 174 10.84 21.21 -14.63
N MET A 175 11.76 20.99 -13.69
CA MET A 175 13.12 20.56 -14.01
C MET A 175 13.09 19.14 -14.59
N MET A 176 12.36 18.23 -13.94
CA MET A 176 12.25 16.86 -14.38
C MET A 176 11.46 16.74 -15.67
N GLN A 177 10.41 17.55 -15.88
CA GLN A 177 9.71 17.62 -17.15
C GLN A 177 10.65 18.01 -18.31
N ARG A 178 11.52 19.01 -18.11
CA ARG A 178 12.53 19.39 -19.13
C ARG A 178 13.51 18.25 -19.41
N ASN A 179 14.00 17.56 -18.37
CA ASN A 179 14.87 16.40 -18.54
C ASN A 179 14.16 15.28 -19.31
N MET A 180 12.91 15.00 -18.97
CA MET A 180 12.10 13.96 -19.63
C MET A 180 11.85 14.30 -21.10
N ASN A 181 11.50 15.55 -21.42
CA ASN A 181 11.34 16.01 -22.81
C ASN A 181 12.64 15.85 -23.60
N TYR A 182 13.80 16.13 -22.99
CA TYR A 182 15.09 15.88 -23.62
C TYR A 182 15.32 14.38 -23.84
N TYR A 183 15.04 13.52 -22.86
CA TYR A 183 15.19 12.07 -23.02
C TYR A 183 14.29 11.51 -24.12
N GLN A 184 13.04 11.97 -24.20
CA GLN A 184 12.10 11.58 -25.26
C GLN A 184 12.52 12.04 -26.66
N SER A 185 13.37 13.06 -26.77
CA SER A 185 13.95 13.46 -28.07
C SER A 185 14.96 12.43 -28.61
N ILE A 186 15.42 11.49 -27.79
CA ILE A 186 16.37 10.45 -28.16
C ILE A 186 15.59 9.27 -28.80
N PRO A 187 15.96 8.82 -30.02
CA PRO A 187 15.28 7.71 -30.67
C PRO A 187 15.22 6.44 -29.82
N GLY A 188 14.02 5.87 -29.67
CA GLY A 188 13.78 4.64 -28.89
C GLY A 188 13.56 4.85 -27.40
N ALA A 189 13.65 6.09 -26.88
CA ALA A 189 13.44 6.36 -25.46
C ALA A 189 12.03 6.02 -24.97
N ASP A 190 11.01 6.15 -25.83
CA ASP A 190 9.61 5.90 -25.47
C ASP A 190 9.34 4.46 -24.98
N GLU A 191 10.13 3.48 -25.43
CA GLU A 191 10.03 2.08 -25.00
C GLU A 191 10.45 1.88 -23.53
N HIS A 192 11.07 2.88 -22.92
CA HIS A 192 11.61 2.82 -21.56
C HIS A 192 10.83 3.67 -20.56
N ILE A 193 9.69 4.25 -20.97
CA ILE A 193 8.77 4.97 -20.11
C ILE A 193 7.98 3.95 -19.27
N LYS A 194 8.48 3.67 -18.08
CA LYS A 194 7.86 2.76 -17.11
C LYS A 194 8.11 3.27 -15.70
N ASP A 195 7.12 3.12 -14.83
CA ASP A 195 7.30 3.36 -13.39
C ASP A 195 8.02 2.15 -12.76
N LEU A 196 9.18 2.41 -12.17
CA LEU A 196 10.02 1.41 -11.50
C LEU A 196 9.44 0.95 -10.15
N GLU A 197 8.42 1.63 -9.65
CA GLU A 197 7.67 1.30 -8.44
C GLU A 197 6.29 0.67 -8.70
N THR A 198 5.93 0.44 -9.98
CA THR A 198 4.65 -0.15 -10.37
C THR A 198 4.38 -1.44 -9.60
N LYS A 199 3.21 -1.54 -8.97
CA LYS A 199 2.77 -2.75 -8.27
C LYS A 199 2.10 -3.74 -9.22
N SER A 200 2.10 -5.03 -8.85
CA SER A 200 1.54 -6.09 -9.67
C SER A 200 0.05 -5.90 -9.97
N TYR A 201 -0.74 -5.45 -8.99
CA TYR A 201 -2.17 -5.17 -9.19
C TYR A 201 -2.43 -4.08 -10.25
N GLU A 202 -1.53 -3.11 -10.43
CA GLU A 202 -1.69 -2.05 -11.42
C GLU A 202 -1.60 -2.61 -12.84
N THR A 203 -0.65 -3.53 -13.06
CA THR A 203 -0.50 -4.21 -14.36
C THR A 203 -1.72 -5.08 -14.66
N LEU A 204 -2.23 -5.81 -13.66
CA LEU A 204 -3.45 -6.62 -13.77
C LEU A 204 -4.67 -5.73 -14.06
N PHE A 205 -4.82 -4.61 -13.34
CA PHE A 205 -5.88 -3.65 -13.54
C PHE A 205 -5.88 -3.09 -14.98
N VAL A 206 -4.73 -2.62 -15.47
CA VAL A 206 -4.63 -2.09 -16.85
C VAL A 206 -4.96 -3.17 -17.88
N ARG A 207 -4.53 -4.43 -17.66
CA ARG A 207 -4.86 -5.56 -18.54
C ARG A 207 -6.35 -5.86 -18.53
N ALA A 208 -6.98 -5.86 -17.35
CA ALA A 208 -8.41 -6.04 -17.19
C ALA A 208 -9.21 -4.95 -17.93
N VAL A 209 -8.86 -3.68 -17.76
CA VAL A 209 -9.52 -2.55 -18.43
C VAL A 209 -9.36 -2.62 -19.96
N ARG A 210 -8.18 -3.01 -20.46
CA ARG A 210 -7.98 -3.23 -21.90
C ARG A 210 -8.85 -4.38 -22.42
N ALA A 211 -8.96 -5.48 -21.67
CA ALA A 211 -9.81 -6.61 -22.04
C ALA A 211 -11.30 -6.24 -22.01
N TYR A 212 -11.73 -5.45 -21.02
CA TYR A 212 -13.08 -4.90 -20.93
C TYR A 212 -13.42 -4.06 -22.17
N ASN A 213 -12.55 -3.12 -22.54
CA ASN A 213 -12.76 -2.24 -23.70
C ASN A 213 -12.72 -3.01 -25.03
N GLY A 214 -12.09 -4.18 -25.06
CA GLY A 214 -12.05 -5.09 -26.21
C GLY A 214 -13.13 -6.17 -26.19
N ASP A 215 -14.18 -6.03 -25.36
CA ASP A 215 -15.28 -7.00 -25.18
C ASP A 215 -14.84 -8.42 -24.74
N ASN A 216 -13.60 -8.59 -24.30
CA ASN A 216 -13.11 -9.83 -23.72
C ASN A 216 -13.41 -9.86 -22.22
N TYR A 217 -14.69 -10.00 -21.89
CA TYR A 217 -15.18 -9.97 -20.51
C TYR A 217 -14.62 -11.11 -19.65
N ARG A 218 -14.30 -12.27 -20.23
CA ARG A 218 -13.71 -13.38 -19.48
C ARG A 218 -12.31 -13.06 -18.96
N THR A 219 -11.46 -12.48 -19.80
CA THR A 219 -10.14 -12.00 -19.38
C THR A 219 -10.27 -10.81 -18.43
N SER A 220 -11.20 -9.88 -18.70
CA SER A 220 -11.47 -8.76 -17.79
C SER A 220 -11.81 -9.23 -16.38
N VAL A 221 -12.71 -10.21 -16.22
CA VAL A 221 -13.06 -10.78 -14.91
C VAL A 221 -11.83 -11.41 -14.25
N SER A 222 -11.14 -12.31 -14.96
CA SER A 222 -9.99 -13.04 -14.40
C SER A 222 -8.90 -12.09 -13.91
N ASP A 223 -8.61 -11.04 -14.66
CA ASP A 223 -7.55 -10.09 -14.33
C ASP A 223 -7.97 -9.11 -13.24
N MET A 224 -9.23 -8.66 -13.26
CA MET A 224 -9.74 -7.71 -12.28
C MET A 224 -9.93 -8.36 -10.89
N GLU A 225 -10.35 -9.62 -10.81
CA GLU A 225 -10.41 -10.35 -9.54
C GLU A 225 -9.01 -10.51 -8.93
N LEU A 226 -8.00 -10.82 -9.75
CA LEU A 226 -6.61 -10.89 -9.31
C LEU A 226 -6.08 -9.51 -8.90
N ALA A 227 -6.42 -8.45 -9.64
CA ALA A 227 -6.04 -7.09 -9.30
C ALA A 227 -6.63 -6.65 -7.95
N LEU A 228 -7.92 -6.91 -7.71
CA LEU A 228 -8.60 -6.59 -6.46
C LEU A 228 -7.98 -7.33 -5.28
N GLN A 229 -7.76 -8.64 -5.42
CA GLN A 229 -7.12 -9.45 -4.38
C GLN A 229 -5.71 -8.94 -4.03
N ASP A 230 -4.90 -8.66 -5.05
CA ASP A 230 -3.52 -8.21 -4.88
C ASP A 230 -3.43 -6.76 -4.36
N PHE A 231 -4.35 -5.88 -4.75
CA PHE A 231 -4.49 -4.55 -4.17
C PHE A 231 -4.82 -4.63 -2.67
N LEU A 232 -5.83 -5.42 -2.28
CA LEU A 232 -6.23 -5.54 -0.87
C LEU A 232 -5.09 -6.11 0.00
N LYS A 233 -4.32 -7.04 -0.55
CA LYS A 233 -3.11 -7.56 0.09
C LYS A 233 -2.04 -6.47 0.26
N THR A 234 -1.77 -5.71 -0.81
CA THR A 234 -0.78 -4.61 -0.79
C THR A 234 -1.20 -3.50 0.18
N TYR A 235 -2.50 -3.24 0.28
CA TYR A 235 -3.08 -2.32 1.27
C TYR A 235 -2.84 -2.81 2.70
N ASP A 236 -3.11 -4.09 3.00
CA ASP A 236 -2.84 -4.67 4.32
C ASP A 236 -1.35 -4.59 4.69
N GLU A 237 -0.45 -4.82 3.72
CA GLU A 237 1.00 -4.65 3.88
C GLU A 237 1.39 -3.20 4.18
N CYS A 238 0.78 -2.22 3.48
CA CYS A 238 1.00 -0.78 3.75
C CYS A 238 0.57 -0.38 5.18
N ILE A 239 -0.61 -0.82 5.59
CA ILE A 239 -1.14 -0.56 6.95
C ILE A 239 -0.22 -1.17 8.01
N ALA A 240 0.29 -2.38 7.76
CA ALA A 240 1.20 -3.07 8.67
C ALA A 240 2.58 -2.39 8.72
N ALA A 241 3.12 -1.92 7.59
CA ALA A 241 4.39 -1.20 7.56
C ALA A 241 4.30 0.22 8.18
N SER A 242 3.09 0.77 8.35
CA SER A 242 2.88 2.08 8.97
C SER A 242 3.15 2.11 10.49
N GLU A 243 3.27 0.93 11.13
CA GLU A 243 3.56 0.78 12.57
C GLU A 243 5.07 0.73 12.87
N GLY A 244 5.89 1.31 11.98
CA GLY A 244 7.34 1.40 12.12
C GLY A 244 7.79 2.27 13.30
N SER A 245 9.08 2.17 13.63
CA SER A 245 9.68 2.90 14.75
C SER A 245 9.55 4.42 14.60
N ARG A 246 9.54 5.14 15.73
CA ARG A 246 9.53 6.61 15.78
C ARG A 246 10.69 7.13 16.63
N GLU A 247 11.10 8.36 16.36
CA GLU A 247 11.95 9.14 17.27
C GLU A 247 11.07 9.83 18.32
N ILE A 248 11.41 9.69 19.60
CA ILE A 248 10.69 10.36 20.70
C ILE A 248 11.40 11.68 20.98
N LYS A 249 10.76 12.80 20.66
CA LYS A 249 11.35 14.15 20.78
C LYS A 249 10.89 14.91 22.04
N ASP A 250 9.67 14.62 22.51
CA ASP A 250 9.02 15.39 23.56
C ASP A 250 8.86 14.60 24.86
N PHE A 251 8.83 15.32 25.99
CA PHE A 251 8.44 14.79 27.29
C PHE A 251 6.95 15.08 27.50
N LYS A 252 6.12 14.04 27.44
CA LYS A 252 4.66 14.11 27.61
C LYS A 252 4.20 13.08 28.64
N ASP A 253 3.08 13.37 29.29
CA ASP A 253 2.40 12.41 30.16
C ASP A 253 2.01 11.13 29.40
N PHE A 254 1.75 10.06 30.15
CA PHE A 254 1.57 8.71 29.61
C PHE A 254 0.54 8.62 28.48
N TYR A 255 -0.70 9.07 28.71
CA TYR A 255 -1.78 8.98 27.73
C TYR A 255 -1.58 9.91 26.51
N PRO A 256 -1.21 11.19 26.68
CA PRO A 256 -0.83 12.04 25.54
C PRO A 256 0.28 11.44 24.68
N SER A 257 1.33 10.87 25.28
CA SER A 257 2.44 10.23 24.54
C SER A 257 2.00 9.03 23.69
N ILE A 258 1.03 8.25 24.19
CA ILE A 258 0.42 7.13 23.44
C ILE A 258 -0.47 7.65 22.32
N ALA A 259 -1.31 8.64 22.62
CA ALA A 259 -2.28 9.19 21.67
C ALA A 259 -1.57 9.86 20.49
N ASP A 260 -0.52 10.65 20.75
CA ASP A 260 0.31 11.25 19.70
C ASP A 260 0.95 10.20 18.81
N HIS A 261 1.52 9.15 19.41
CA HIS A 261 2.12 8.08 18.63
C HIS A 261 1.10 7.42 17.71
N TYR A 262 -0.07 7.10 18.26
CA TYR A 262 -1.10 6.43 17.51
C TYR A 262 -1.65 7.35 16.42
N THR A 263 -1.68 8.66 16.65
CA THR A 263 -2.04 9.68 15.65
C THR A 263 -1.05 9.68 14.48
N GLU A 264 0.26 9.64 14.73
CA GLU A 264 1.26 9.51 13.66
C GLU A 264 1.15 8.20 12.86
N VAL A 265 0.82 7.09 13.54
CA VAL A 265 0.58 5.80 12.89
C VAL A 265 -0.70 5.85 12.06
N LEU A 266 -1.78 6.44 12.59
CA LEU A 266 -3.04 6.64 11.87
C LEU A 266 -2.86 7.52 10.65
N GLU A 267 -2.08 8.61 10.77
CA GLU A 267 -1.76 9.50 9.66
C GLU A 267 -1.17 8.74 8.46
N ARG A 268 -0.22 7.84 8.73
CA ARG A 268 0.36 6.97 7.69
C ARG A 268 -0.65 5.96 7.16
N LYS A 269 -1.44 5.34 8.04
CA LYS A 269 -2.45 4.35 7.64
C LYS A 269 -3.52 4.94 6.72
N VAL A 270 -4.03 6.13 7.00
CA VAL A 270 -5.09 6.75 6.18
C VAL A 270 -4.58 7.22 4.81
N ARG A 271 -3.27 7.39 4.64
CA ARG A 271 -2.65 7.71 3.34
C ARG A 271 -2.43 6.49 2.45
N CYS A 272 -2.46 5.27 2.99
CA CYS A 272 -2.20 4.05 2.22
C CYS A 272 -3.09 3.90 0.97
N GLU A 273 -4.37 4.28 1.04
CA GLU A 273 -5.26 4.23 -0.13
C GLU A 273 -4.82 5.21 -1.22
N SER A 274 -4.54 6.47 -0.86
CA SER A 274 -4.03 7.46 -1.82
C SER A 274 -2.66 7.11 -2.38
N ASP A 275 -1.75 6.58 -1.56
CA ASP A 275 -0.40 6.20 -1.99
C ASP A 275 -0.38 4.97 -2.91
N LEU A 276 -1.40 4.12 -2.83
CA LEU A 276 -1.59 2.93 -3.66
C LEU A 276 -2.59 3.15 -4.81
N THR A 277 -3.11 4.36 -4.98
CA THR A 277 -3.99 4.64 -6.12
C THR A 277 -3.14 4.81 -7.38
N PRO A 278 -3.37 4.02 -8.45
CA PRO A 278 -2.55 4.08 -9.65
C PRO A 278 -2.77 5.37 -10.44
N VAL A 279 -1.72 5.78 -11.15
CA VAL A 279 -1.78 6.85 -12.17
C VAL A 279 -1.72 6.19 -13.55
N VAL A 280 -2.84 6.22 -14.28
CA VAL A 280 -2.95 5.60 -15.61
C VAL A 280 -3.05 6.70 -16.66
N GLY A 281 -2.08 6.74 -17.59
CA GLY A 281 -2.06 7.74 -18.66
C GLY A 281 -1.94 9.18 -18.16
N GLY A 282 -1.35 9.40 -16.98
CA GLY A 282 -1.20 10.72 -16.35
C GLY A 282 -2.34 11.13 -15.42
N TYR A 283 -3.36 10.29 -15.26
CA TYR A 283 -4.52 10.60 -14.41
C TYR A 283 -4.63 9.60 -13.25
N VAL A 284 -4.88 10.12 -12.04
CA VAL A 284 -5.18 9.31 -10.86
C VAL A 284 -6.51 8.61 -11.07
N VAL A 285 -6.57 7.30 -10.81
CA VAL A 285 -7.82 6.54 -10.92
C VAL A 285 -8.69 6.81 -9.69
N GLU A 286 -9.64 7.73 -9.83
CA GLU A 286 -10.57 8.07 -8.75
C GLU A 286 -11.39 6.87 -8.27
N LYS A 287 -11.66 6.83 -6.96
CA LYS A 287 -12.46 5.80 -6.28
C LYS A 287 -12.00 4.38 -6.68
N PHE A 288 -10.69 4.13 -6.63
CA PHE A 288 -10.06 2.97 -7.27
C PHE A 288 -10.74 1.62 -6.96
N VAL A 289 -11.08 1.36 -5.69
CA VAL A 289 -11.76 0.11 -5.29
C VAL A 289 -13.18 0.03 -5.83
N ALA A 290 -13.93 1.13 -5.82
CA ALA A 290 -15.25 1.21 -6.44
C ALA A 290 -15.14 0.93 -7.95
N THR A 291 -14.16 1.54 -8.62
CA THR A 291 -13.89 1.34 -10.05
C THR A 291 -13.63 -0.13 -10.38
N MET A 292 -12.86 -0.87 -9.57
CA MET A 292 -12.67 -2.32 -9.75
C MET A 292 -14.00 -3.10 -9.65
N TYR A 293 -14.84 -2.79 -8.67
CA TYR A 293 -16.16 -3.42 -8.55
C TYR A 293 -17.11 -3.06 -9.70
N HIS A 294 -17.04 -1.85 -10.24
CA HIS A 294 -17.79 -1.46 -11.43
C HIS A 294 -17.41 -2.31 -12.65
N TYR A 295 -16.12 -2.49 -12.91
CA TYR A 295 -15.65 -3.34 -14.01
C TYR A 295 -16.07 -4.81 -13.82
N LEU A 296 -15.92 -5.35 -12.62
CA LEU A 296 -16.36 -6.72 -12.30
C LEU A 296 -17.86 -6.89 -12.52
N GLN A 297 -18.66 -5.99 -11.95
CA GLN A 297 -20.12 -5.99 -12.07
C GLN A 297 -20.58 -6.09 -13.52
N PHE A 298 -20.06 -5.22 -14.38
CA PHE A 298 -20.46 -5.19 -15.77
C PHE A 298 -19.96 -6.41 -16.54
N ALA A 299 -18.70 -6.81 -16.32
CA ALA A 299 -18.14 -7.97 -17.01
C ALA A 299 -18.86 -9.27 -16.65
N TYR A 300 -19.19 -9.49 -15.37
CA TYR A 300 -20.03 -10.62 -14.95
C TYR A 300 -21.43 -10.57 -15.55
N TYR A 301 -22.06 -9.39 -15.59
CA TYR A 301 -23.36 -9.22 -16.26
C TYR A 301 -23.30 -9.62 -17.73
N LYS A 302 -22.26 -9.20 -18.47
CA LYS A 302 -22.05 -9.58 -19.89
C LYS A 302 -21.82 -11.08 -20.10
N LEU A 303 -21.31 -11.76 -19.09
CA LEU A 303 -21.15 -13.22 -19.07
C LEU A 303 -22.39 -13.95 -18.55
N ASN A 304 -23.48 -13.23 -18.24
CA ASN A 304 -24.71 -13.75 -17.63
C ASN A 304 -24.48 -14.43 -16.26
N ASP A 305 -23.44 -14.01 -15.55
CA ASP A 305 -23.11 -14.47 -14.19
C ASP A 305 -23.64 -13.47 -13.15
N LEU A 306 -24.95 -13.48 -12.99
CA LEU A 306 -25.64 -12.51 -12.12
C LEU A 306 -25.35 -12.74 -10.63
N LYS A 307 -25.07 -13.99 -10.26
CA LYS A 307 -24.70 -14.38 -8.90
C LYS A 307 -23.38 -13.72 -8.45
N ASN A 308 -22.48 -13.40 -9.38
CA ASN A 308 -21.28 -12.62 -9.08
C ASN A 308 -21.45 -11.12 -9.41
N ALA A 309 -22.27 -10.76 -10.39
CA ALA A 309 -22.49 -9.36 -10.76
C ALA A 309 -23.18 -8.55 -9.66
N VAL A 310 -24.23 -9.09 -9.03
CA VAL A 310 -25.05 -8.35 -8.04
C VAL A 310 -24.26 -8.04 -6.76
N PRO A 311 -23.49 -8.97 -6.17
CA PRO A 311 -22.61 -8.65 -5.05
C PRO A 311 -21.58 -7.57 -5.39
N CYS A 312 -21.09 -7.49 -6.63
CA CYS A 312 -20.18 -6.41 -7.05
C CYS A 312 -20.88 -5.04 -7.06
N VAL A 313 -22.14 -4.94 -7.49
CA VAL A 313 -22.91 -3.69 -7.37
C VAL A 313 -23.05 -3.33 -5.89
N ALA A 314 -23.43 -4.29 -5.04
CA ALA A 314 -23.60 -4.05 -3.62
C ALA A 314 -22.30 -3.58 -2.95
N SER A 315 -21.15 -4.18 -3.31
CA SER A 315 -19.82 -3.73 -2.90
C SER A 315 -19.50 -2.33 -3.37
N TYR A 316 -19.80 -1.99 -4.63
CA TYR A 316 -19.60 -0.64 -5.17
C TYR A 316 -20.35 0.41 -4.33
N MET A 317 -21.61 0.14 -3.97
CA MET A 317 -22.47 1.06 -3.23
C MET A 317 -21.94 1.37 -1.80
N LEU A 318 -21.02 0.57 -1.25
CA LEU A 318 -20.33 0.92 -0.01
C LEU A 318 -19.39 2.12 -0.18
N PHE A 319 -18.77 2.26 -1.36
CA PHE A 319 -17.73 3.25 -1.62
C PHE A 319 -18.27 4.52 -2.27
N ASP A 320 -19.29 4.38 -3.12
CA ASP A 320 -19.91 5.52 -3.80
C ASP A 320 -21.44 5.42 -3.75
N PRO A 321 -22.05 5.62 -2.57
CA PRO A 321 -23.48 5.50 -2.38
C PRO A 321 -24.30 6.57 -3.10
N ASP A 322 -23.66 7.58 -3.71
CA ASP A 322 -24.34 8.66 -4.42
C ASP A 322 -24.41 8.47 -5.95
N ASP A 323 -23.71 7.46 -6.49
CA ASP A 323 -23.76 7.14 -7.91
C ASP A 323 -25.18 6.70 -8.35
N LYS A 324 -25.79 7.51 -9.22
CA LYS A 324 -27.15 7.27 -9.72
C LYS A 324 -27.23 6.09 -10.67
N VAL A 325 -26.17 5.82 -11.45
CA VAL A 325 -26.13 4.71 -12.39
C VAL A 325 -26.07 3.39 -11.64
N MET A 326 -25.24 3.28 -10.60
CA MET A 326 -25.20 2.06 -9.79
C MET A 326 -26.46 1.87 -8.95
N LYS A 327 -27.09 2.93 -8.44
CA LYS A 327 -28.43 2.83 -7.82
C LYS A 327 -29.45 2.21 -8.77
N ASN A 328 -29.53 2.71 -10.00
CA ASN A 328 -30.44 2.17 -11.00
C ASN A 328 -30.15 0.69 -11.32
N ASN A 329 -28.87 0.30 -11.31
CA ASN A 329 -28.48 -1.10 -11.49
C ASN A 329 -28.96 -1.98 -10.32
N VAL A 330 -28.81 -1.54 -9.07
CA VAL A 330 -29.37 -2.24 -7.90
C VAL A 330 -30.88 -2.40 -8.06
N ASP A 331 -31.59 -1.31 -8.36
CA ASP A 331 -33.05 -1.31 -8.51
C ASP A 331 -33.50 -2.25 -9.63
N TYR A 332 -32.78 -2.28 -10.75
CA TYR A 332 -33.02 -3.22 -11.85
C TYR A 332 -32.92 -4.68 -11.39
N TYR A 333 -31.83 -5.04 -10.69
CA TYR A 333 -31.64 -6.40 -10.18
C TYR A 333 -32.68 -6.77 -9.13
N GLN A 334 -33.02 -5.85 -8.22
CA GLN A 334 -34.05 -6.07 -7.20
C GLN A 334 -35.44 -6.27 -7.83
N TYR A 335 -35.81 -5.43 -8.81
CA TYR A 335 -37.10 -5.54 -9.49
C TYR A 335 -37.24 -6.86 -10.25
N HIS A 336 -36.17 -7.33 -10.90
CA HIS A 336 -36.16 -8.58 -11.65
C HIS A 336 -35.67 -9.80 -10.85
N LYS A 337 -35.47 -9.67 -9.54
CA LYS A 337 -34.86 -10.69 -8.66
C LYS A 337 -35.33 -12.12 -8.93
N LYS A 338 -36.65 -12.35 -8.88
CA LYS A 338 -37.23 -13.69 -9.12
C LYS A 338 -36.98 -14.21 -10.54
N LYS A 339 -37.05 -13.34 -11.55
CA LYS A 339 -36.87 -13.70 -12.96
C LYS A 339 -35.40 -14.04 -13.27
N LEU A 340 -34.47 -13.38 -12.56
CA LEU A 340 -33.04 -13.55 -12.73
C LEU A 340 -32.44 -14.65 -11.84
N GLY A 341 -33.28 -15.35 -11.05
CA GLY A 341 -32.82 -16.42 -10.16
C GLY A 341 -31.98 -15.92 -8.98
N LEU A 342 -32.22 -14.70 -8.53
CA LEU A 342 -31.51 -14.05 -7.44
C LEU A 342 -32.26 -14.21 -6.10
N ASP A 343 -31.53 -14.27 -5.00
CA ASP A 343 -32.00 -14.32 -3.61
C ASP A 343 -31.55 -13.07 -2.84
N ASP A 344 -31.94 -12.92 -1.56
CA ASP A 344 -31.56 -11.74 -0.76
C ASP A 344 -30.05 -11.70 -0.46
N GLU A 345 -29.41 -12.87 -0.38
CA GLU A 345 -27.98 -13.00 -0.08
C GLU A 345 -27.11 -12.45 -1.22
N ASP A 346 -27.57 -12.55 -2.48
CA ASP A 346 -26.88 -11.97 -3.64
C ASP A 346 -26.76 -10.44 -3.58
N PHE A 347 -27.60 -9.76 -2.80
CA PHE A 347 -27.56 -8.30 -2.63
C PHE A 347 -26.67 -7.86 -1.47
N LEU A 348 -25.98 -8.79 -0.82
CA LEU A 348 -24.99 -8.46 0.19
C LEU A 348 -23.66 -8.07 -0.48
N PRO A 349 -23.00 -7.01 -0.02
CA PRO A 349 -21.65 -6.70 -0.45
C PRO A 349 -20.70 -7.85 -0.14
N ARG A 350 -19.65 -8.01 -0.96
CA ARG A 350 -18.62 -9.02 -0.71
C ARG A 350 -17.90 -8.78 0.61
N THR A 351 -17.48 -9.85 1.27
CA THR A 351 -16.92 -9.79 2.63
C THR A 351 -15.62 -8.99 2.69
N GLU A 352 -14.78 -9.08 1.66
CA GLU A 352 -13.55 -8.30 1.57
C GLU A 352 -13.81 -6.80 1.39
N ALA A 353 -14.88 -6.42 0.67
CA ALA A 353 -15.31 -5.02 0.54
C ALA A 353 -15.76 -4.46 1.88
N ILE A 354 -16.57 -5.22 2.62
CA ILE A 354 -17.08 -4.82 3.95
C ILE A 354 -15.92 -4.62 4.93
N ARG A 355 -14.96 -5.57 4.96
CA ARG A 355 -13.77 -5.47 5.81
C ARG A 355 -12.98 -4.20 5.50
N TYR A 356 -12.67 -4.00 4.23
CA TYR A 356 -11.88 -2.86 3.76
C TYR A 356 -12.58 -1.52 4.04
N HIS A 357 -13.87 -1.40 3.70
CA HIS A 357 -14.68 -0.20 3.95
C HIS A 357 -14.77 0.14 5.44
N ASN A 358 -15.01 -0.85 6.30
CA ASN A 358 -15.11 -0.60 7.74
C ASN A 358 -13.77 -0.18 8.34
N GLN A 359 -12.68 -0.81 7.94
CA GLN A 359 -11.35 -0.50 8.44
C GLN A 359 -10.92 0.92 8.05
N THR A 360 -11.01 1.27 6.77
CA THR A 360 -10.67 2.61 6.25
C THR A 360 -11.49 3.70 6.94
N ARG A 361 -12.82 3.50 7.04
CA ARG A 361 -13.73 4.46 7.70
C ARG A 361 -13.42 4.67 9.18
N ILE A 362 -13.16 3.59 9.93
CA ILE A 362 -12.85 3.68 11.37
C ILE A 362 -11.49 4.33 11.59
N GLN A 363 -10.48 3.98 10.78
CA GLN A 363 -9.16 4.61 10.82
C GLN A 363 -9.25 6.12 10.55
N LEU A 364 -9.98 6.52 9.50
CA LEU A 364 -10.18 7.92 9.17
C LEU A 364 -10.93 8.68 10.27
N LYS A 365 -11.99 8.08 10.82
CA LYS A 365 -12.75 8.69 11.93
C LYS A 365 -11.86 8.93 13.16
N MET A 366 -11.04 7.94 13.52
CA MET A 366 -10.12 8.06 14.66
C MET A 366 -9.03 9.10 14.40
N PHE A 367 -8.50 9.15 13.17
CA PHE A 367 -7.50 10.15 12.78
C PHE A 367 -8.06 11.57 12.85
N LYS A 368 -9.29 11.79 12.34
CA LYS A 368 -9.97 13.09 12.45
C LYS A 368 -10.20 13.51 13.88
N PHE A 369 -10.70 12.59 14.72
CA PHE A 369 -10.87 12.85 16.15
C PHE A 369 -9.55 13.31 16.79
N ALA A 370 -8.43 12.62 16.53
CA ALA A 370 -7.14 13.02 17.05
C ALA A 370 -6.69 14.40 16.55
N LYS A 371 -6.86 14.68 15.25
CA LYS A 371 -6.51 15.98 14.67
C LYS A 371 -7.35 17.13 15.24
N GLU A 372 -8.61 16.89 15.56
CA GLU A 372 -9.55 17.89 16.09
C GLU A 372 -9.42 18.12 17.60
N ASN A 373 -8.96 17.12 18.37
CA ASN A 373 -9.03 17.17 19.84
C ASN A 373 -7.68 17.05 20.56
N LEU A 374 -6.61 16.63 19.87
CA LEU A 374 -5.32 16.32 20.50
C LEU A 374 -4.14 17.13 19.94
N ILE A 375 -4.28 17.77 18.78
CA ILE A 375 -3.27 18.73 18.33
C ILE A 375 -3.34 19.89 19.33
N GLN A 376 -2.20 20.19 19.94
CA GLN A 376 -2.07 21.37 20.80
C GLN A 376 -2.40 22.59 19.96
N ASP A 377 -3.45 23.32 20.33
CA ASP A 377 -3.57 24.72 19.91
C ASP A 377 -2.34 25.41 20.49
N ASP A 378 -1.48 25.95 19.62
CA ASP A 378 -0.36 26.82 20.00
C ASP A 378 -0.86 28.17 20.58
N GLU A 379 -2.13 28.29 20.96
CA GLU A 379 -2.68 29.41 21.71
C GLU A 379 -3.19 28.92 23.06
N GLY A 380 -2.49 29.34 24.12
CA GLY A 380 -2.81 29.01 25.50
C GLY A 380 -4.13 29.62 25.95
N GLU A 381 -5.25 28.93 25.67
CA GLU A 381 -6.43 29.03 26.51
C GLU A 381 -6.17 28.25 27.79
N VAL A 382 -5.69 28.97 28.80
CA VAL A 382 -5.82 28.54 30.19
C VAL A 382 -7.30 28.45 30.48
N LEU A 383 -7.87 27.24 30.40
CA LEU A 383 -9.18 26.97 30.97
C LEU A 383 -9.08 27.17 32.48
N GLU A 384 -9.49 28.35 32.95
CA GLU A 384 -9.80 28.66 34.35
C GLU A 384 -10.95 27.75 34.82
N PHE A 385 -10.66 26.47 35.07
CA PHE A 385 -11.65 25.49 35.50
C PHE A 385 -11.37 24.94 36.90
N LEU A 386 -10.41 25.53 37.63
CA LEU A 386 -9.96 25.03 38.93
C LEU A 386 -10.18 25.98 40.12
N ASP A 387 -10.76 27.17 39.90
CA ASP A 387 -11.03 28.10 41.01
C ASP A 387 -12.43 27.92 41.63
N GLU A 388 -13.38 27.23 40.97
CA GLU A 388 -14.74 27.00 41.52
C GLU A 388 -14.80 25.89 42.59
N TYR A 389 -13.72 25.18 42.87
CA TYR A 389 -13.67 24.12 43.90
C TYR A 389 -12.85 24.49 45.14
N LEU A 390 -12.29 25.70 45.22
CA LEU A 390 -11.47 26.14 46.35
C LEU A 390 -12.14 27.19 47.26
N ASP A 391 -13.28 27.75 46.87
CA ASP A 391 -14.04 28.73 47.68
C ASP A 391 -15.25 28.14 48.43
N ALA A 392 -15.30 26.81 48.61
CA ALA A 392 -16.38 26.12 49.34
C ALA A 392 -16.05 25.77 50.81
N GLU A 393 -14.98 26.32 51.38
CA GLU A 393 -14.70 26.24 52.82
C GLU A 393 -14.20 27.60 53.37
N GLU A 394 -15.12 28.53 53.61
CA GLU A 394 -15.04 29.49 54.74
C GLU A 394 -16.43 29.82 55.32
#